data_AF-A0A0A2IF25-F1
#
_entry.id   AF-A0A0A2IF25-F1
#
_cell.length_a   1.000
_cell.length_b   1.000
_cell.length_c   1.000
_cell.angle_alpha   90.00
_cell.angle_beta   90.00
_cell.angle_gamma   90.00
#
_symmetry.space_group_name_H-M   'P 1'
#
loop_
_entity.id
_entity.type
_entity.pdbx_description
1 polymer ?
#
loop_
_entity_poly.entity_id
_entity_poly.type
_entity_poly.pdbx_seq_one_letter_code
_entity_poly.pdbx_strand_id
1 'polypeptide(L)'
;MRHLLSWEVDVNRELWCYEDEKDQTLTWEPTSALHLAVEDDNLPMADLLLEHGADANAIFPERMPTSVVWLTQRTLTPLDVAVGRGNESMTLLHLQNGAKIRDEITLRRAIDHGGLLAAVKAGHHKPRDYDFIKLSEVAPNYNFRAVVEVLHLYGANLNEDSLLHDAVEHYGSLDNGVIERLLTLGADVNAKESEGDSVLSRAFENEYYDFQRCKAFVQLLTAHGAKAKPGELANALENAMLSEEFDWFELILDHVADVNSLLYTEGNSLHLVIANEFDHHASQEKFLKSLLNRGADVLLRYHESKTPLEHAISFSWNQNLAKLLLDAGAKAQCQGKEGARLLTNLIADGVNAWSNPDTNDLRDYLDGFPALDLHEFSGIDATIQLLIGCLSRLRR
;
A
#
# COMPACT_ATOMS: atom_id res chain seq x y z
N MET A 1 -50.11 -10.21 0.14
CA MET A 1 -49.90 -8.88 0.76
C MET A 1 -50.99 -7.86 0.43
N ARG A 2 -51.25 -7.49 -0.84
CA ARG A 2 -52.31 -6.51 -1.20
C ARG A 2 -53.67 -6.73 -0.52
N HIS A 3 -54.12 -7.99 -0.43
CA HIS A 3 -55.37 -8.31 0.26
C HIS A 3 -55.28 -8.15 1.79
N LEU A 4 -54.13 -8.45 2.41
CA LEU A 4 -53.92 -8.24 3.84
C LEU A 4 -53.86 -6.76 4.19
N LEU A 5 -53.18 -5.95 3.37
CA LEU A 5 -53.09 -4.50 3.56
C LEU A 5 -54.46 -3.80 3.43
N SER A 6 -55.42 -4.40 2.72
CA SER A 6 -56.79 -3.89 2.68
C SER A 6 -57.56 -4.05 4.01
N TRP A 7 -56.99 -4.76 5.00
CA TRP A 7 -57.59 -5.03 6.30
C TRP A 7 -56.93 -4.23 7.45
N GLU A 8 -56.28 -3.09 7.14
CA GLU A 8 -55.57 -2.24 8.13
C GLU A 8 -54.54 -3.02 8.97
N VAL A 9 -53.84 -3.97 8.34
CA VAL A 9 -52.78 -4.72 9.02
C VAL A 9 -51.61 -3.80 9.32
N ASP A 10 -51.10 -3.86 10.56
CA ASP A 10 -49.86 -3.18 10.95
C ASP A 10 -48.68 -3.76 10.15
N VAL A 11 -48.22 -3.00 9.17
CA VAL A 11 -47.12 -3.36 8.26
C VAL A 11 -45.76 -3.36 8.97
N ASN A 12 -45.65 -2.66 10.10
CA ASN A 12 -44.42 -2.56 10.91
C ASN A 12 -44.37 -3.59 12.03
N ARG A 13 -45.37 -4.47 12.12
CA ARG A 13 -45.40 -5.52 13.11
C ARG A 13 -44.16 -6.39 12.97
N GLU A 14 -43.42 -6.48 14.07
CA GLU A 14 -42.25 -7.34 14.20
C GLU A 14 -42.64 -8.80 13.89
N LEU A 15 -41.99 -9.35 12.88
CA LEU A 15 -42.06 -10.73 12.48
C LEU A 15 -40.96 -11.50 13.22
N TRP A 16 -41.24 -12.78 13.48
CA TRP A 16 -40.29 -13.66 14.13
C TRP A 16 -39.98 -14.79 13.15
N CYS A 17 -38.73 -14.90 12.70
CA CYS A 17 -38.29 -15.97 11.81
C CYS A 17 -37.60 -17.11 12.59
N TYR A 18 -37.68 -18.31 12.04
CA TYR A 18 -37.17 -19.57 12.59
C TYR A 18 -35.96 -20.02 11.77
N GLU A 19 -34.84 -20.33 12.41
CA GLU A 19 -33.67 -20.93 11.75
C GLU A 19 -33.38 -22.30 12.39
N ASP A 20 -33.35 -23.36 11.57
CA ASP A 20 -33.02 -24.72 12.01
C ASP A 20 -32.07 -25.33 11.00
N GLU A 21 -30.79 -25.28 11.35
CA GLU A 21 -29.73 -25.88 10.57
C GLU A 21 -28.93 -26.83 11.47
N LYS A 22 -29.54 -27.97 11.77
CA LYS A 22 -28.90 -29.23 12.25
C LYS A 22 -28.56 -29.36 13.75
N ASP A 23 -28.54 -28.31 14.57
CA ASP A 23 -28.02 -28.39 15.96
C ASP A 23 -28.99 -27.92 17.08
N GLN A 24 -30.30 -28.21 16.97
CA GLN A 24 -31.31 -28.10 18.06
C GLN A 24 -31.27 -26.82 18.94
N THR A 25 -30.72 -25.71 18.45
CA THR A 25 -30.70 -24.43 19.14
C THR A 25 -31.58 -23.47 18.35
N LEU A 26 -32.79 -23.27 18.89
CA LEU A 26 -33.82 -22.43 18.31
C LEU A 26 -33.43 -20.96 18.49
N THR A 27 -32.96 -20.29 17.45
CA THR A 27 -32.79 -18.83 17.47
C THR A 27 -34.05 -18.17 16.93
N TRP A 28 -34.65 -17.34 17.77
CA TRP A 28 -35.84 -16.55 17.49
C TRP A 28 -35.37 -15.13 17.21
N GLU A 29 -35.38 -14.72 15.94
CA GLU A 29 -34.86 -13.39 15.58
C GLU A 29 -35.98 -12.49 15.05
N PRO A 30 -36.05 -11.24 15.58
CA PRO A 30 -37.01 -10.27 15.10
C PRO A 30 -36.60 -9.72 13.73
N THR A 31 -37.58 -9.54 12.84
CA THR A 31 -37.42 -8.92 11.51
C THR A 31 -38.67 -8.13 11.14
N SER A 32 -38.64 -7.37 10.04
CA SER A 32 -39.83 -6.74 9.46
C SER A 32 -40.15 -7.31 8.10
N ALA A 33 -41.42 -7.17 7.69
CA ALA A 33 -41.85 -7.52 6.33
C ALA A 33 -41.02 -6.81 5.25
N LEU A 34 -40.59 -5.56 5.53
CA LEU A 34 -39.75 -4.78 4.63
C LEU A 34 -38.34 -5.37 4.52
N HIS A 35 -37.71 -5.79 5.62
CA HIS A 35 -36.40 -6.46 5.58
C HIS A 35 -36.45 -7.74 4.75
N LEU A 36 -37.47 -8.58 4.94
CA LEU A 36 -37.64 -9.81 4.16
C LEU A 36 -37.86 -9.51 2.67
N ALA A 37 -38.67 -8.51 2.34
CA ALA A 37 -38.87 -8.11 0.95
C ALA A 37 -37.57 -7.63 0.28
N VAL A 38 -36.72 -6.93 1.02
CA VAL A 38 -35.39 -6.50 0.52
C VAL A 38 -34.40 -7.66 0.44
N GLU A 39 -34.41 -8.57 1.43
CA GLU A 39 -33.57 -9.76 1.43
C GLU A 39 -33.92 -10.68 0.25
N ASP A 40 -35.19 -10.79 -0.11
CA ASP A 40 -35.65 -11.58 -1.26
C ASP A 40 -35.52 -10.84 -2.60
N ASP A 41 -34.91 -9.64 -2.61
CA ASP A 41 -34.79 -8.77 -3.79
C ASP A 41 -36.14 -8.43 -4.46
N ASN A 42 -37.22 -8.42 -3.68
CA ASN A 42 -38.58 -8.26 -4.17
C ASN A 42 -39.01 -6.79 -4.20
N LEU A 43 -38.50 -6.06 -5.20
CA LEU A 43 -38.76 -4.62 -5.37
C LEU A 43 -40.25 -4.26 -5.35
N PRO A 44 -41.18 -4.98 -6.06
CA PRO A 44 -42.60 -4.65 -6.01
C PRO A 44 -43.23 -4.85 -4.63
N MET A 45 -42.72 -5.80 -3.82
CA MET A 45 -43.19 -5.99 -2.45
C MET A 45 -42.68 -4.87 -1.55
N ALA A 46 -41.39 -4.52 -1.64
CA ALA A 46 -40.80 -3.43 -0.85
C ALA A 46 -41.53 -2.10 -1.13
N ASP A 47 -41.80 -1.80 -2.40
CA ASP A 47 -42.55 -0.61 -2.83
C ASP A 47 -43.96 -0.59 -2.22
N LEU A 48 -44.70 -1.69 -2.36
CA LEU A 48 -46.03 -1.83 -1.77
C LEU A 48 -46.03 -1.64 -0.24
N LEU A 49 -45.02 -2.16 0.47
CA LEU A 49 -44.90 -2.03 1.92
C LEU A 49 -44.62 -0.58 2.31
N LEU A 50 -43.70 0.10 1.62
CA LEU A 50 -43.38 1.52 1.84
C LEU A 50 -44.60 2.42 1.56
N GLU A 51 -45.35 2.17 0.47
CA GLU A 51 -46.61 2.87 0.15
C GLU A 51 -47.65 2.77 1.29
N HIS A 52 -47.60 1.68 2.08
CA HIS A 52 -48.53 1.45 3.19
C HIS A 52 -47.93 1.80 4.56
N GLY A 53 -46.83 2.58 4.59
CA GLY A 53 -46.27 3.13 5.83
C GLY A 53 -45.27 2.22 6.54
N ALA A 54 -44.64 1.29 5.83
CA ALA A 54 -43.50 0.57 6.38
C ALA A 54 -42.37 1.54 6.76
N ASP A 55 -41.78 1.35 7.94
CA ASP A 55 -40.68 2.17 8.44
C ASP A 55 -39.40 1.84 7.69
N ALA A 56 -39.01 2.74 6.78
CA ALA A 56 -37.79 2.65 6.00
C ALA A 56 -36.50 2.69 6.85
N ASN A 57 -36.60 3.08 8.13
CA ASN A 57 -35.50 3.16 9.08
C ASN A 57 -35.63 2.14 10.21
N ALA A 58 -36.53 1.16 10.10
CA ALA A 58 -36.64 0.09 11.09
C ALA A 58 -35.28 -0.59 11.22
N ILE A 59 -34.82 -0.85 12.44
CA ILE A 59 -33.50 -1.42 12.67
C ILE A 59 -33.64 -2.79 13.32
N PHE A 60 -33.01 -3.81 12.73
CA PHE A 60 -33.04 -5.18 13.24
C PHE A 60 -31.64 -5.76 13.40
N PRO A 61 -31.42 -6.65 14.40
CA PRO A 61 -30.16 -7.36 14.52
C PRO A 61 -29.90 -8.18 13.25
N GLU A 62 -28.67 -8.15 12.74
CA GLU A 62 -28.26 -8.94 11.58
C GLU A 62 -28.34 -10.45 11.92
N ARG A 63 -28.89 -11.22 10.98
CA ARG A 63 -29.05 -12.68 11.05
C ARG A 63 -27.69 -13.36 10.83
N MET A 64 -26.81 -13.36 11.83
CA MET A 64 -25.45 -13.95 11.70
C MET A 64 -24.91 -14.58 13.00
N PRO A 65 -24.25 -15.76 12.91
CA PRO A 65 -23.41 -16.30 13.97
C PRO A 65 -22.05 -15.59 14.02
N THR A 66 -21.62 -15.27 15.24
CA THR A 66 -20.49 -14.40 15.61
C THR A 66 -19.10 -14.96 15.26
N SER A 67 -18.60 -14.78 14.04
CA SER A 67 -17.17 -15.01 13.75
C SER A 67 -16.43 -13.97 12.92
N VAL A 68 -17.09 -12.91 12.44
CA VAL A 68 -16.41 -11.78 11.77
C VAL A 68 -16.21 -10.66 12.80
N VAL A 69 -14.98 -10.52 13.28
CA VAL A 69 -14.60 -9.64 14.41
C VAL A 69 -14.86 -8.15 14.12
N TRP A 70 -15.07 -7.76 12.87
CA TRP A 70 -15.31 -6.36 12.47
C TRP A 70 -16.80 -5.98 12.33
N LEU A 71 -17.74 -6.94 12.40
CA LEU A 71 -19.19 -6.71 12.41
C LEU A 71 -19.78 -6.88 13.81
N THR A 72 -19.21 -6.18 14.80
CA THR A 72 -19.67 -6.25 16.19
C THR A 72 -21.07 -5.63 16.32
N GLN A 73 -22.10 -6.48 16.33
CA GLN A 73 -23.49 -6.18 16.75
C GLN A 73 -24.10 -4.89 16.17
N ARG A 74 -24.14 -4.74 14.84
CA ARG A 74 -24.80 -3.58 14.21
C ARG A 74 -26.20 -3.97 13.74
N THR A 75 -27.19 -3.25 14.26
CA THR A 75 -28.56 -3.33 13.79
C THR A 75 -28.62 -2.72 12.38
N LEU A 76 -29.13 -3.45 11.39
CA LEU A 76 -29.25 -3.04 9.99
C LEU A 76 -30.64 -2.46 9.69
N THR A 77 -30.69 -1.53 8.74
CA THR A 77 -31.92 -1.02 8.13
C THR A 77 -32.19 -1.73 6.80
N PRO A 78 -33.40 -1.62 6.23
CA PRO A 78 -33.68 -2.16 4.90
C PRO A 78 -32.76 -1.54 3.83
N LEU A 79 -32.39 -0.26 3.99
CA LEU A 79 -31.43 0.42 3.12
C LEU A 79 -30.06 -0.26 3.15
N ASP A 80 -29.54 -0.61 4.33
CA ASP A 80 -28.24 -1.27 4.45
C ASP A 80 -28.23 -2.66 3.79
N VAL A 81 -29.34 -3.39 3.90
CA VAL A 81 -29.50 -4.69 3.21
C VAL A 81 -29.52 -4.50 1.69
N ALA A 82 -30.26 -3.51 1.18
CA ALA A 82 -30.30 -3.18 -0.25
C ALA A 82 -28.92 -2.78 -0.79
N VAL A 83 -28.19 -1.98 -0.02
CA VAL A 83 -26.84 -1.50 -0.35
C VAL A 83 -25.81 -2.61 -0.37
N GLY A 84 -25.79 -3.48 0.65
CA GLY A 84 -24.91 -4.67 0.66
C GLY A 84 -25.22 -5.65 -0.47
N ARG A 85 -26.43 -5.60 -1.02
CA ARG A 85 -26.84 -6.35 -2.23
C ARG A 85 -26.47 -5.67 -3.54
N GLY A 86 -25.85 -4.49 -3.49
CA GLY A 86 -25.53 -3.73 -4.69
C GLY A 86 -26.74 -3.37 -5.55
N ASN A 87 -27.97 -3.41 -5.00
CA ASN A 87 -29.19 -3.15 -5.77
C ASN A 87 -29.51 -1.65 -5.79
N GLU A 88 -29.16 -1.00 -6.89
CA GLU A 88 -29.42 0.43 -7.12
C GLU A 88 -30.91 0.79 -7.02
N SER A 89 -31.80 0.00 -7.65
CA SER A 89 -33.24 0.32 -7.69
C SER A 89 -33.88 0.21 -6.31
N MET A 90 -33.51 -0.82 -5.55
CA MET A 90 -33.97 -0.98 -4.16
C MET A 90 -33.38 0.11 -3.27
N THR A 91 -32.11 0.47 -3.44
CA THR A 91 -31.45 1.57 -2.71
C THR A 91 -32.18 2.89 -2.96
N LEU A 92 -32.44 3.22 -4.23
CA LEU A 92 -33.15 4.43 -4.61
C LEU A 92 -34.57 4.48 -4.03
N LEU A 93 -35.32 3.36 -4.09
CA LEU A 93 -36.66 3.26 -3.52
C LEU A 93 -36.67 3.60 -2.02
N HIS A 94 -35.71 3.08 -1.26
CA HIS A 94 -35.63 3.34 0.19
C HIS A 94 -35.29 4.80 0.48
N LEU A 95 -34.32 5.38 -0.24
CA LEU A 95 -33.93 6.77 -0.07
C LEU A 95 -35.07 7.74 -0.44
N GLN A 96 -35.83 7.44 -1.50
CA GLN A 96 -37.03 8.20 -1.87
C GLN A 96 -38.13 8.15 -0.79
N ASN A 97 -38.16 7.08 0.00
CA ASN A 97 -39.09 6.88 1.11
C ASN A 97 -38.49 7.26 2.49
N GLY A 98 -37.43 8.09 2.50
CA GLY A 98 -36.92 8.70 3.74
C GLY A 98 -36.03 7.79 4.58
N ALA A 99 -35.45 6.74 4.00
CA ALA A 99 -34.37 6.01 4.65
C ALA A 99 -33.16 6.92 4.87
N LYS A 100 -32.56 6.82 6.06
CA LYS A 100 -31.41 7.62 6.48
C LYS A 100 -30.12 6.89 6.15
N ILE A 101 -29.21 7.59 5.51
CA ILE A 101 -27.85 7.11 5.28
C ILE A 101 -27.09 7.20 6.59
N ARG A 102 -26.43 6.11 6.98
CA ARG A 102 -25.49 6.05 8.09
C ARG A 102 -24.11 5.78 7.50
N ASP A 103 -23.32 6.81 7.22
CA ASP A 103 -22.08 6.66 6.42
C ASP A 103 -21.15 5.54 6.94
N GLU A 104 -20.91 5.49 8.26
CA GLU A 104 -20.12 4.47 8.96
C GLU A 104 -20.63 3.01 8.78
N ILE A 105 -21.85 2.83 8.25
CA ILE A 105 -22.50 1.53 8.08
C ILE A 105 -22.93 1.35 6.62
N THR A 106 -23.84 2.19 6.13
CA THR A 106 -24.45 2.09 4.81
C THR A 106 -23.40 2.19 3.71
N LEU A 107 -22.57 3.25 3.73
CA LEU A 107 -21.58 3.48 2.69
C LEU A 107 -20.43 2.48 2.80
N ARG A 108 -19.94 2.22 4.02
CA ARG A 108 -18.92 1.19 4.30
C ARG A 108 -19.34 -0.19 3.76
N ARG A 109 -20.59 -0.59 3.99
CA ARG A 109 -21.13 -1.87 3.50
C ARG A 109 -21.14 -1.96 1.97
N ALA A 110 -21.37 -0.86 1.26
CA ALA A 110 -21.24 -0.83 -0.20
C ALA A 110 -19.80 -1.13 -0.65
N ILE A 111 -18.82 -0.61 0.08
CA ILE A 111 -17.40 -0.83 -0.18
C ILE A 111 -17.04 -2.28 0.13
N ASP A 112 -17.32 -2.77 1.33
CA ASP A 112 -16.94 -4.12 1.76
C ASP A 112 -17.54 -5.21 0.87
N HIS A 113 -18.83 -5.13 0.58
CA HIS A 113 -19.49 -6.12 -0.26
C HIS A 113 -19.04 -6.03 -1.73
N GLY A 114 -18.73 -4.84 -2.24
CA GLY A 114 -18.18 -4.69 -3.57
C GLY A 114 -16.74 -5.18 -3.69
N GLY A 115 -15.94 -5.05 -2.63
CA GLY A 115 -14.60 -5.63 -2.52
C GLY A 115 -14.65 -7.15 -2.47
N LEU A 116 -15.55 -7.72 -1.65
CA LEU A 116 -15.81 -9.16 -1.61
C LEU A 116 -16.22 -9.71 -2.98
N LEU A 117 -17.12 -9.03 -3.69
CA LEU A 117 -17.51 -9.40 -5.05
C LEU A 117 -16.31 -9.38 -6.02
N ALA A 118 -15.43 -8.39 -5.90
CA ALA A 118 -14.21 -8.31 -6.72
C ALA A 118 -13.24 -9.45 -6.41
N ALA A 119 -13.05 -9.79 -5.13
CA ALA A 119 -12.23 -10.92 -4.70
C ALA A 119 -12.76 -12.27 -5.21
N VAL A 120 -14.09 -12.48 -5.12
CA VAL A 120 -14.78 -13.67 -5.68
C VAL A 120 -14.51 -13.78 -7.18
N LYS A 121 -14.68 -12.69 -7.94
CA LYS A 121 -14.43 -12.66 -9.39
C LYS A 121 -12.97 -12.92 -9.76
N ALA A 122 -12.04 -12.45 -8.94
CA ALA A 122 -10.61 -12.62 -9.16
C ALA A 122 -10.08 -14.01 -8.79
N GLY A 123 -10.88 -14.87 -8.16
CA GLY A 123 -10.46 -16.22 -7.75
C GLY A 123 -9.49 -16.25 -6.57
N HIS A 124 -9.40 -15.16 -5.81
CA HIS A 124 -8.55 -15.04 -4.62
C HIS A 124 -9.39 -15.34 -3.37
N HIS A 125 -9.38 -16.57 -2.85
CA HIS A 125 -10.23 -16.94 -1.71
C HIS A 125 -9.50 -17.70 -0.60
N LYS A 126 -9.70 -17.25 0.65
CA LYS A 126 -9.76 -18.13 1.84
C LYS A 126 -11.24 -18.49 2.07
N PRO A 127 -11.64 -19.76 1.99
CA PRO A 127 -13.03 -20.19 1.86
C PRO A 127 -13.78 -20.30 3.20
N ARG A 128 -13.78 -19.26 4.04
CA ARG A 128 -14.40 -19.35 5.37
C ARG A 128 -15.48 -18.33 5.73
N ASP A 129 -15.77 -17.34 4.89
CA ASP A 129 -16.79 -16.35 5.22
C ASP A 129 -18.15 -16.76 4.63
N TYR A 130 -19.17 -16.89 5.47
CA TYR A 130 -20.54 -17.29 5.10
C TYR A 130 -21.15 -16.31 4.06
N ASP A 131 -20.76 -15.03 4.10
CA ASP A 131 -21.11 -14.01 3.09
C ASP A 131 -20.63 -14.38 1.68
N PHE A 132 -19.49 -15.07 1.55
CA PHE A 132 -18.96 -15.55 0.27
C PHE A 132 -19.93 -16.52 -0.43
N ILE A 133 -20.61 -17.38 0.35
CA ILE A 133 -21.53 -18.39 -0.18
C ILE A 133 -22.86 -17.74 -0.56
N LYS A 134 -23.40 -16.81 0.25
CA LYS A 134 -24.68 -16.15 -0.05
C LYS A 134 -24.55 -15.06 -1.12
N LEU A 135 -23.44 -14.31 -1.20
CA LEU A 135 -23.20 -13.36 -2.31
C LEU A 135 -23.07 -14.07 -3.66
N SER A 136 -22.39 -15.23 -3.70
CA SER A 136 -22.15 -15.97 -4.94
C SER A 136 -23.41 -16.67 -5.50
N GLU A 137 -24.40 -16.96 -4.65
CA GLU A 137 -25.68 -17.56 -5.07
C GLU A 137 -26.69 -16.53 -5.65
N VAL A 138 -26.56 -15.23 -5.33
CA VAL A 138 -27.53 -14.17 -5.70
C VAL A 138 -26.98 -13.22 -6.79
N ALA A 139 -26.19 -13.76 -7.71
CA ALA A 139 -25.21 -13.01 -8.52
C ALA A 139 -25.64 -12.12 -9.71
N PRO A 140 -26.89 -11.91 -10.16
CA PRO A 140 -27.09 -11.20 -11.43
C PRO A 140 -27.03 -9.65 -11.38
N ASN A 141 -27.22 -8.97 -10.23
CA ASN A 141 -27.57 -7.53 -10.23
C ASN A 141 -26.70 -6.59 -9.35
N TYR A 142 -25.54 -7.01 -8.86
CA TYR A 142 -24.69 -6.16 -8.02
C TYR A 142 -24.05 -5.01 -8.81
N ASN A 143 -24.47 -3.77 -8.54
CA ASN A 143 -23.91 -2.55 -9.11
C ASN A 143 -23.50 -1.56 -8.01
N PHE A 144 -22.42 -1.87 -7.30
CA PHE A 144 -21.89 -1.03 -6.23
C PHE A 144 -21.45 0.36 -6.72
N ARG A 145 -21.06 0.49 -8.00
CA ARG A 145 -20.76 1.79 -8.60
C ARG A 145 -21.98 2.70 -8.58
N ALA A 146 -23.13 2.22 -9.07
CA ALA A 146 -24.35 3.02 -9.06
C ALA A 146 -24.91 3.22 -7.65
N VAL A 147 -24.76 2.24 -6.75
CA VAL A 147 -25.13 2.41 -5.33
C VAL A 147 -24.36 3.56 -4.69
N VAL A 148 -23.05 3.66 -4.89
CA VAL A 148 -22.23 4.79 -4.38
C VAL A 148 -22.70 6.12 -4.98
N GLU A 149 -23.04 6.16 -6.26
CA GLU A 149 -23.59 7.37 -6.91
C GLU A 149 -24.91 7.82 -6.28
N VAL A 150 -25.82 6.88 -6.06
CA VAL A 150 -27.12 7.14 -5.44
C VAL A 150 -26.94 7.58 -3.99
N LEU A 151 -26.09 6.92 -3.20
CA LEU A 151 -25.81 7.32 -1.83
C LEU A 151 -25.23 8.75 -1.77
N HIS A 152 -24.26 9.07 -2.62
CA HIS A 152 -23.69 10.41 -2.71
C HIS A 152 -24.74 11.47 -3.09
N LEU A 153 -25.61 11.17 -4.07
CA LEU A 153 -26.69 12.06 -4.49
C LEU A 153 -27.64 12.41 -3.33
N TYR A 154 -27.85 11.48 -2.40
CA TYR A 154 -28.68 11.65 -1.21
C TYR A 154 -27.90 12.12 0.03
N GLY A 155 -26.64 12.54 -0.14
CA GLY A 155 -25.88 13.23 0.88
C GLY A 155 -24.91 12.35 1.70
N ALA A 156 -24.59 11.15 1.23
CA ALA A 156 -23.54 10.33 1.86
C ALA A 156 -22.19 11.04 1.85
N ASN A 157 -21.49 11.05 2.99
CA ASN A 157 -20.15 11.60 3.10
C ASN A 157 -19.10 10.60 2.59
N LEU A 158 -18.52 10.89 1.42
CA LEU A 158 -17.45 10.08 0.83
C LEU A 158 -16.10 10.22 1.55
N ASN A 159 -15.99 11.17 2.47
CA ASN A 159 -14.78 11.46 3.25
C ASN A 159 -14.95 11.05 4.72
N GLU A 160 -15.75 10.01 4.96
CA GLU A 160 -15.76 9.31 6.24
C GLU A 160 -14.42 8.60 6.45
N ASP A 161 -14.00 8.47 7.71
CA ASP A 161 -12.63 8.09 8.06
C ASP A 161 -12.24 6.75 7.42
N SER A 162 -11.13 6.70 6.67
CA SER A 162 -10.62 5.49 6.00
C SER A 162 -11.52 4.86 4.92
N LEU A 163 -12.59 5.50 4.44
CA LEU A 163 -13.47 4.90 3.40
C LEU A 163 -12.70 4.52 2.13
N LEU A 164 -11.88 5.45 1.63
CA LEU A 164 -11.10 5.23 0.43
C LEU A 164 -9.93 4.27 0.65
N HIS A 165 -9.36 4.23 1.87
CA HIS A 165 -8.35 3.25 2.27
C HIS A 165 -8.90 1.83 2.21
N ASP A 166 -10.06 1.57 2.81
CA ASP A 166 -10.71 0.26 2.77
C ASP A 166 -11.13 -0.13 1.36
N ALA A 167 -11.59 0.85 0.56
CA ALA A 167 -11.91 0.59 -0.84
C ALA A 167 -10.68 0.12 -1.62
N VAL A 168 -9.52 0.75 -1.40
CA VAL A 168 -8.27 0.28 -1.98
C VAL A 168 -7.95 -1.12 -1.45
N GLU A 169 -7.94 -1.31 -0.14
CA GLU A 169 -7.58 -2.59 0.49
C GLU A 169 -8.43 -3.78 0.02
N HIS A 170 -9.76 -3.62 -0.04
CA HIS A 170 -10.70 -4.72 -0.26
C HIS A 170 -10.91 -5.09 -1.73
N TYR A 171 -10.75 -4.16 -2.68
CA TYR A 171 -11.22 -4.40 -4.06
C TYR A 171 -10.31 -5.28 -4.91
N GLY A 172 -9.03 -5.41 -4.56
CA GLY A 172 -8.10 -6.33 -5.27
C GLY A 172 -7.88 -6.08 -6.77
N SER A 173 -8.63 -5.17 -7.40
CA SER A 173 -8.66 -4.82 -8.83
C SER A 173 -9.51 -3.55 -9.05
N LEU A 174 -9.30 -2.85 -10.17
CA LEU A 174 -10.10 -1.68 -10.56
C LEU A 174 -11.31 -2.03 -11.45
N ASP A 175 -11.55 -3.31 -11.73
CA ASP A 175 -12.43 -3.79 -12.81
C ASP A 175 -13.91 -3.40 -12.64
N ASN A 176 -14.35 -3.09 -11.42
CA ASN A 176 -15.72 -2.67 -11.13
C ASN A 176 -15.90 -1.14 -11.04
N GLY A 177 -14.82 -0.37 -11.21
CA GLY A 177 -14.84 1.08 -11.32
C GLY A 177 -15.39 1.82 -10.10
N VAL A 178 -15.48 1.19 -8.92
CA VAL A 178 -16.01 1.84 -7.71
C VAL A 178 -15.04 2.88 -7.18
N ILE A 179 -13.75 2.58 -7.12
CA ILE A 179 -12.72 3.52 -6.63
C ILE A 179 -12.61 4.74 -7.53
N GLU A 180 -12.55 4.53 -8.85
CA GLU A 180 -12.63 5.62 -9.83
C GLU A 180 -13.88 6.46 -9.62
N ARG A 181 -15.02 5.82 -9.31
CA ARG A 181 -16.26 6.53 -9.07
C ARG A 181 -16.23 7.36 -7.79
N LEU A 182 -15.73 6.82 -6.68
CA LEU A 182 -15.53 7.57 -5.43
C LEU A 182 -14.68 8.82 -5.68
N LEU A 183 -13.55 8.67 -6.37
CA LEU A 183 -12.64 9.76 -6.69
C LEU A 183 -13.30 10.83 -7.58
N THR A 184 -14.05 10.43 -8.60
CA THR A 184 -14.77 11.38 -9.47
C THR A 184 -15.94 12.09 -8.78
N LEU A 185 -16.51 11.50 -7.73
CA LEU A 185 -17.54 12.12 -6.89
C LEU A 185 -16.95 13.00 -5.77
N GLY A 186 -15.63 13.09 -5.66
CA GLY A 186 -14.95 14.00 -4.73
C GLY A 186 -14.50 13.38 -3.41
N ALA A 187 -14.32 12.05 -3.37
CA ALA A 187 -13.55 11.43 -2.29
C ALA A 187 -12.13 12.02 -2.25
N ASP A 188 -11.66 12.40 -1.07
CA ASP A 188 -10.35 12.98 -0.85
C ASP A 188 -9.27 11.92 -0.98
N VAL A 189 -8.54 11.95 -2.09
CA VAL A 189 -7.44 11.04 -2.37
C VAL A 189 -6.28 11.16 -1.36
N ASN A 190 -6.21 12.27 -0.63
CA ASN A 190 -5.22 12.53 0.41
C ASN A 190 -5.84 12.45 1.82
N ALA A 191 -7.02 11.80 1.95
CA ALA A 191 -7.59 11.45 3.24
C ALA A 191 -6.56 10.69 4.08
N LYS A 192 -6.65 10.85 5.40
CA LYS A 192 -5.75 10.22 6.36
C LYS A 192 -6.55 9.31 7.25
N GLU A 193 -6.04 8.12 7.51
CA GLU A 193 -6.52 7.30 8.61
C GLU A 193 -5.88 7.71 9.95
N SER A 194 -6.32 7.10 11.04
CA SER A 194 -5.89 7.41 12.41
C SER A 194 -4.38 7.25 12.64
N GLU A 195 -3.73 6.31 11.93
CA GLU A 195 -2.27 6.09 11.99
C GLU A 195 -1.49 7.05 11.08
N GLY A 196 -2.19 7.85 10.26
CA GLY A 196 -1.60 8.87 9.40
C GLY A 196 -1.21 8.39 8.00
N ASP A 197 -1.48 7.14 7.65
CA ASP A 197 -1.24 6.58 6.33
C ASP A 197 -2.15 7.20 5.27
N SER A 198 -1.59 7.42 4.08
CA SER A 198 -2.31 7.88 2.90
C SER A 198 -2.93 6.71 2.15
N VAL A 199 -3.92 7.02 1.31
CA VAL A 199 -4.49 6.03 0.39
C VAL A 199 -3.42 5.45 -0.54
N LEU A 200 -2.38 6.24 -0.86
CA LEU A 200 -1.28 5.81 -1.71
C LEU A 200 -0.37 4.77 -1.03
N SER A 201 -0.06 4.93 0.26
CA SER A 201 0.74 3.92 0.98
C SER A 201 0.00 2.60 1.10
N ARG A 202 -1.32 2.62 1.36
CA ARG A 202 -2.15 1.41 1.39
C ARG A 202 -2.12 0.63 0.07
N ALA A 203 -2.01 1.32 -1.08
CA ALA A 203 -1.90 0.66 -2.37
C ALA A 203 -0.58 -0.09 -2.56
N PHE A 204 0.50 0.32 -1.89
CA PHE A 204 1.80 -0.36 -1.92
C PHE A 204 1.92 -1.50 -0.91
N GLU A 205 1.20 -1.44 0.20
CA GLU A 205 1.29 -2.42 1.30
C GLU A 205 0.32 -3.61 1.17
N ASN A 206 -0.52 -3.62 0.14
CA ASN A 206 -1.49 -4.69 -0.05
C ASN A 206 -0.83 -5.96 -0.60
N GLU A 207 -0.67 -6.97 0.26
CA GLU A 207 -0.05 -8.27 -0.05
C GLU A 207 -0.76 -9.07 -1.16
N TYR A 208 -2.02 -8.74 -1.49
CA TYR A 208 -2.80 -9.45 -2.51
C TYR A 208 -2.60 -8.89 -3.92
N TYR A 209 -1.85 -7.79 -4.07
CA TYR A 209 -1.62 -7.19 -5.37
C TYR A 209 -0.44 -7.82 -6.10
N ASP A 210 -0.67 -8.22 -7.35
CA ASP A 210 0.44 -8.31 -8.29
C ASP A 210 0.91 -6.90 -8.71
N PHE A 211 2.11 -6.83 -9.29
CA PHE A 211 2.71 -5.57 -9.72
C PHE A 211 1.81 -4.74 -10.65
N GLN A 212 1.08 -5.38 -11.57
CA GLN A 212 0.25 -4.66 -12.53
C GLN A 212 -0.98 -4.05 -11.86
N ARG A 213 -1.55 -4.74 -10.88
CA ARG A 213 -2.65 -4.22 -10.06
C ARG A 213 -2.19 -3.04 -9.24
N CYS A 214 -1.13 -3.19 -8.44
CA CYS A 214 -0.61 -2.08 -7.65
C CYS A 214 -0.32 -0.87 -8.53
N LYS A 215 0.39 -1.08 -9.66
CA LYS A 215 0.66 -0.03 -10.64
C LYS A 215 -0.60 0.67 -11.14
N ALA A 216 -1.66 -0.07 -11.44
CA ALA A 216 -2.93 0.52 -11.89
C ALA A 216 -3.59 1.37 -10.78
N PHE A 217 -3.60 0.89 -9.54
CA PHE A 217 -4.10 1.66 -8.39
C PHE A 217 -3.28 2.93 -8.17
N VAL A 218 -1.96 2.82 -8.09
CA VAL A 218 -1.04 3.95 -7.94
C VAL A 218 -1.24 4.96 -9.05
N GLN A 219 -1.35 4.53 -10.30
CA GLN A 219 -1.62 5.43 -11.43
C GLN A 219 -2.96 6.15 -11.31
N LEU A 220 -4.02 5.44 -10.92
CA LEU A 220 -5.33 6.05 -10.70
C LEU A 220 -5.29 7.10 -9.58
N LEU A 221 -4.72 6.74 -8.42
CA LEU A 221 -4.61 7.62 -7.26
C LEU A 221 -3.77 8.87 -7.58
N THR A 222 -2.61 8.69 -8.21
CA THR A 222 -1.73 9.79 -8.62
C THR A 222 -2.39 10.69 -9.67
N ALA A 223 -3.16 10.13 -10.62
CA ALA A 223 -3.93 10.92 -11.58
C ALA A 223 -4.99 11.82 -10.91
N HIS A 224 -5.49 11.42 -9.74
CA HIS A 224 -6.37 12.21 -8.90
C HIS A 224 -5.63 13.10 -7.87
N GLY A 225 -4.31 13.10 -7.86
CA GLY A 225 -3.48 13.99 -7.04
C GLY A 225 -3.04 13.42 -5.70
N ALA A 226 -3.01 12.09 -5.55
CA ALA A 226 -2.43 11.42 -4.38
C ALA A 226 -0.95 11.80 -4.21
N LYS A 227 -0.52 12.02 -2.97
CA LYS A 227 0.88 12.28 -2.63
C LYS A 227 1.27 11.58 -1.35
N ALA A 228 2.36 10.82 -1.40
CA ALA A 228 3.02 10.31 -0.21
C ALA A 228 3.71 11.44 0.54
N LYS A 229 3.74 11.33 1.88
CA LYS A 229 4.52 12.19 2.75
C LYS A 229 5.99 11.73 2.77
N PRO A 230 6.90 12.62 3.18
CA PRO A 230 8.29 12.25 3.45
C PRO A 230 8.37 11.07 4.42
N GLY A 231 9.14 10.04 4.05
CA GLY A 231 9.33 8.83 4.86
C GLY A 231 8.19 7.81 4.87
N GLU A 232 7.01 8.13 4.32
CA GLU A 232 5.82 7.26 4.40
C GLU A 232 6.01 5.94 3.64
N LEU A 233 6.62 5.99 2.46
CA LEU A 233 6.85 4.79 1.63
C LEU A 233 8.15 4.05 1.98
N ALA A 234 8.80 4.38 3.10
CA ALA A 234 10.09 3.78 3.47
C ALA A 234 9.97 2.25 3.58
N ASN A 235 8.99 1.75 4.33
CA ASN A 235 8.78 0.31 4.55
C ASN A 235 8.51 -0.44 3.23
N ALA A 236 7.63 0.10 2.38
CA ALA A 236 7.35 -0.48 1.07
C ALA A 236 8.61 -0.58 0.20
N LEU A 237 9.45 0.46 0.22
CA LEU A 237 10.71 0.47 -0.53
C LEU A 237 11.72 -0.55 0.04
N GLU A 238 11.79 -0.72 1.35
CA GLU A 238 12.62 -1.73 2.01
C GLU A 238 12.20 -3.14 1.65
N ASN A 239 10.89 -3.44 1.70
CA ASN A 239 10.35 -4.73 1.29
C ASN A 239 10.68 -5.06 -0.18
N ALA A 240 10.61 -4.05 -1.08
CA ALA A 240 11.00 -4.21 -2.48
C ALA A 240 12.51 -4.49 -2.64
N MET A 241 13.37 -3.92 -1.80
CA MET A 241 14.79 -4.23 -1.78
C MET A 241 15.08 -5.64 -1.25
N LEU A 242 14.47 -6.02 -0.11
CA LEU A 242 14.63 -7.34 0.50
C LEU A 242 14.14 -8.48 -0.40
N SER A 243 13.13 -8.21 -1.22
CA SER A 243 12.59 -9.16 -2.19
C SER A 243 13.24 -9.06 -3.58
N GLU A 244 14.23 -8.16 -3.75
CA GLU A 244 14.91 -7.83 -5.02
C GLU A 244 13.95 -7.45 -6.17
N GLU A 245 12.78 -6.92 -5.85
CA GLU A 245 11.74 -6.57 -6.81
C GLU A 245 11.99 -5.16 -7.38
N PHE A 246 12.95 -5.07 -8.30
CA PHE A 246 13.40 -3.79 -8.85
C PHE A 246 12.29 -2.95 -9.52
N ASP A 247 11.31 -3.58 -10.16
CA ASP A 247 10.22 -2.84 -10.81
C ASP A 247 9.30 -2.17 -9.78
N TRP A 248 9.07 -2.82 -8.63
CA TRP A 248 8.36 -2.23 -7.49
C TRP A 248 9.16 -1.08 -6.89
N PHE A 249 10.46 -1.26 -6.73
CA PHE A 249 11.36 -0.23 -6.24
C PHE A 249 11.32 1.05 -7.09
N GLU A 250 11.40 0.92 -8.42
CA GLU A 250 11.28 2.06 -9.33
C GLU A 250 9.90 2.74 -9.22
N LEU A 251 8.83 1.95 -9.20
CA LEU A 251 7.46 2.47 -9.08
C LEU A 251 7.27 3.27 -7.79
N ILE A 252 7.81 2.79 -6.66
CA ILE A 252 7.75 3.49 -5.38
C ILE A 252 8.56 4.80 -5.46
N LEU A 253 9.79 4.75 -5.98
CA LEU A 253 10.64 5.94 -6.11
C LEU A 253 10.04 7.03 -7.00
N ASP A 254 9.27 6.67 -8.02
CA ASP A 254 8.54 7.64 -8.86
C ASP A 254 7.50 8.44 -8.06
N HIS A 255 7.11 7.96 -6.88
CA HIS A 255 6.13 8.57 -5.98
C HIS A 255 6.72 9.07 -4.66
N VAL A 256 8.05 8.99 -4.49
CA VAL A 256 8.77 9.57 -3.36
C VAL A 256 9.17 11.01 -3.68
N ALA A 257 8.70 11.97 -2.87
CA ALA A 257 8.99 13.39 -3.09
C ALA A 257 10.47 13.76 -2.85
N ASP A 258 11.13 13.09 -1.90
CA ASP A 258 12.55 13.27 -1.59
C ASP A 258 13.18 11.95 -1.16
N VAL A 259 14.08 11.42 -2.00
CA VAL A 259 14.80 10.16 -1.77
C VAL A 259 15.65 10.19 -0.49
N ASN A 260 16.05 11.38 -0.03
CA ASN A 260 16.86 11.59 1.16
C ASN A 260 16.03 11.65 2.45
N SER A 261 14.72 11.81 2.34
CA SER A 261 13.80 11.77 3.48
C SER A 261 13.47 10.35 3.95
N LEU A 262 13.89 9.34 3.18
CA LEU A 262 13.72 7.93 3.49
C LEU A 262 14.75 7.52 4.54
N LEU A 263 14.31 7.52 5.80
CA LEU A 263 15.10 7.12 6.96
C LEU A 263 14.62 5.77 7.48
N TYR A 264 15.58 4.91 7.78
CA TYR A 264 15.43 3.54 8.22
C TYR A 264 16.17 3.30 9.54
N THR A 265 15.87 2.18 10.18
CA THR A 265 16.65 1.63 11.30
C THR A 265 18.09 1.27 10.93
N GLU A 266 18.44 1.29 9.64
CA GLU A 266 19.79 1.08 9.09
C GLU A 266 20.35 2.28 8.31
N GLY A 267 19.65 3.42 8.35
CA GLY A 267 20.13 4.70 7.84
C GLY A 267 19.32 5.29 6.72
N ASN A 268 19.96 5.99 5.79
CA ASN A 268 19.25 6.46 4.60
C ASN A 268 19.15 5.34 3.55
N SER A 269 18.39 5.60 2.49
CA SER A 269 18.19 4.69 1.36
C SER A 269 19.50 4.15 0.74
N LEU A 270 20.59 4.94 0.67
CA LEU A 270 21.89 4.45 0.21
C LEU A 270 22.55 3.48 1.21
N HIS A 271 22.47 3.76 2.52
CA HIS A 271 23.01 2.85 3.54
C HIS A 271 22.26 1.53 3.55
N LEU A 272 20.93 1.57 3.37
CA LEU A 272 20.09 0.38 3.32
C LEU A 272 20.46 -0.54 2.14
N VAL A 273 20.68 0.01 0.94
CA VAL A 273 21.16 -0.81 -0.21
C VAL A 273 22.51 -1.46 0.08
N ILE A 274 23.38 -0.78 0.83
CA ILE A 274 24.74 -1.28 1.13
C ILE A 274 24.72 -2.36 2.21
N ALA A 275 23.86 -2.23 3.20
CA ALA A 275 23.70 -3.17 4.32
C ALA A 275 22.96 -4.45 3.90
N ASN A 276 22.04 -4.34 2.94
CA ASN A 276 21.27 -5.49 2.45
C ASN A 276 22.14 -6.52 1.72
N GLU A 277 21.89 -7.79 2.03
CA GLU A 277 22.48 -8.94 1.35
C GLU A 277 21.65 -9.29 0.12
N PHE A 278 22.06 -8.79 -1.04
CA PHE A 278 21.50 -9.20 -2.34
C PHE A 278 22.15 -10.50 -2.81
N ASP A 279 21.38 -11.38 -3.44
CA ASP A 279 21.83 -12.63 -4.07
C ASP A 279 22.93 -12.38 -5.11
N HIS A 280 22.84 -11.25 -5.81
CA HIS A 280 23.80 -10.85 -6.84
C HIS A 280 24.26 -9.40 -6.65
N HIS A 281 25.57 -9.18 -6.65
CA HIS A 281 26.15 -7.83 -6.60
C HIS A 281 25.64 -6.90 -7.73
N ALA A 282 25.30 -7.48 -8.89
CA ALA A 282 24.72 -6.72 -10.00
C ALA A 282 23.32 -6.17 -9.68
N SER A 283 22.51 -6.87 -8.88
CA SER A 283 21.23 -6.37 -8.36
C SER A 283 21.49 -5.16 -7.48
N GLN A 284 22.34 -5.30 -6.46
CA GLN A 284 22.68 -4.22 -5.52
C GLN A 284 23.16 -2.94 -6.23
N GLU A 285 24.02 -3.07 -7.24
CA GLU A 285 24.45 -1.95 -8.07
C GLU A 285 23.29 -1.26 -8.79
N LYS A 286 22.30 -2.02 -9.27
CA LYS A 286 21.14 -1.51 -10.00
C LYS A 286 20.28 -0.63 -9.09
N PHE A 287 19.99 -1.09 -7.88
CA PHE A 287 19.28 -0.31 -6.85
C PHE A 287 20.05 0.95 -6.47
N LEU A 288 21.37 0.83 -6.23
CA LEU A 288 22.22 1.97 -5.88
C LEU A 288 22.24 3.03 -6.99
N LYS A 289 22.44 2.62 -8.26
CA LYS A 289 22.42 3.53 -9.42
C LYS A 289 21.11 4.30 -9.52
N SER A 290 19.99 3.63 -9.28
CA SER A 290 18.66 4.26 -9.31
C SER A 290 18.52 5.38 -8.27
N LEU A 291 18.93 5.14 -7.03
CA LEU A 291 18.91 6.16 -5.97
C LEU A 291 19.83 7.34 -6.30
N LEU A 292 21.05 7.07 -6.79
CA LEU A 292 22.00 8.11 -7.18
C LEU A 292 21.48 8.97 -8.34
N ASN A 293 20.85 8.35 -9.34
CA ASN A 293 20.22 9.06 -10.46
C ASN A 293 19.07 9.96 -10.03
N ARG A 294 18.43 9.64 -8.89
CA ARG A 294 17.37 10.46 -8.27
C ARG A 294 17.90 11.45 -7.22
N GLY A 295 19.22 11.66 -7.15
CA GLY A 295 19.84 12.69 -6.31
C GLY A 295 19.99 12.30 -4.84
N ALA A 296 20.12 11.00 -4.55
CA ALA A 296 20.45 10.56 -3.21
C ALA A 296 21.81 11.13 -2.75
N ASP A 297 21.83 11.71 -1.56
CA ASP A 297 22.98 12.41 -1.00
C ASP A 297 24.00 11.40 -0.45
N VAL A 298 25.12 11.30 -1.16
CA VAL A 298 26.27 10.45 -0.84
C VAL A 298 27.08 10.92 0.38
N LEU A 299 26.73 12.06 0.97
CA LEU A 299 27.40 12.63 2.14
C LEU A 299 26.56 12.52 3.42
N LEU A 300 25.29 12.15 3.31
CA LEU A 300 24.44 11.90 4.48
C LEU A 300 25.08 10.85 5.36
N ARG A 301 25.16 11.12 6.66
CA ARG A 301 25.83 10.23 7.61
C ARG A 301 24.81 9.42 8.40
N TYR A 302 25.19 8.18 8.72
CA TYR A 302 24.43 7.27 9.55
C TYR A 302 25.24 6.70 10.73
N HIS A 303 24.55 6.43 11.84
CA HIS A 303 25.10 5.94 13.12
C HIS A 303 26.36 6.66 13.59
N GLU A 304 27.52 5.97 13.70
CA GLU A 304 28.84 6.49 14.11
C GLU A 304 29.41 7.53 13.14
N SER A 305 28.54 8.32 12.51
CA SER A 305 28.83 9.33 11.50
C SER A 305 29.39 8.74 10.21
N LYS A 306 29.06 7.50 9.82
CA LYS A 306 29.54 6.91 8.57
C LYS A 306 28.75 7.43 7.38
N THR A 307 29.44 7.82 6.31
CA THR A 307 28.86 8.05 4.97
C THR A 307 28.53 6.71 4.29
N PRO A 308 27.72 6.68 3.21
CA PRO A 308 27.47 5.45 2.45
C PRO A 308 28.78 4.80 1.99
N LEU A 309 29.76 5.58 1.56
CA LEU A 309 31.07 5.07 1.15
C LEU A 309 31.81 4.40 2.32
N GLU A 310 31.87 5.04 3.49
CA GLU A 310 32.46 4.46 4.70
C GLU A 310 31.73 3.18 5.15
N HIS A 311 30.40 3.13 4.96
CA HIS A 311 29.62 1.92 5.23
C HIS A 311 29.99 0.78 4.27
N ALA A 312 30.04 1.05 2.95
CA ALA A 312 30.40 0.05 1.94
C ALA A 312 31.80 -0.53 2.16
N ILE A 313 32.75 0.29 2.62
CA ILE A 313 34.13 -0.12 2.88
C ILE A 313 34.24 -1.01 4.12
N SER A 314 33.54 -0.63 5.20
CA SER A 314 33.65 -1.31 6.49
C SER A 314 32.86 -2.62 6.56
N PHE A 315 31.67 -2.68 5.95
CA PHE A 315 30.75 -3.80 6.08
C PHE A 315 30.97 -4.90 5.02
N SER A 316 30.73 -4.59 3.75
CA SER A 316 30.70 -5.59 2.67
C SER A 316 31.94 -5.60 1.77
N TRP A 317 32.71 -4.50 1.73
CA TRP A 317 33.76 -4.26 0.74
C TRP A 317 33.35 -4.65 -0.69
N ASN A 318 32.27 -4.05 -1.19
CA ASN A 318 31.87 -4.18 -2.58
C ASN A 318 32.54 -3.08 -3.42
N GLN A 319 33.55 -3.46 -4.21
CA GLN A 319 34.36 -2.54 -5.01
C GLN A 319 33.51 -1.74 -6.01
N ASN A 320 32.50 -2.36 -6.60
CA ASN A 320 31.65 -1.71 -7.58
C ASN A 320 30.76 -0.65 -6.94
N LEU A 321 30.22 -0.90 -5.74
CA LEU A 321 29.46 0.12 -5.00
C LEU A 321 30.34 1.29 -4.58
N ALA A 322 31.55 1.00 -4.08
CA ALA A 322 32.50 2.04 -3.71
C ALA A 322 32.82 2.94 -4.92
N LYS A 323 33.07 2.34 -6.09
CA LYS A 323 33.28 3.07 -7.34
C LYS A 323 32.08 3.93 -7.72
N LEU A 324 30.86 3.39 -7.67
CA LEU A 324 29.64 4.14 -7.98
C LEU A 324 29.43 5.35 -7.05
N LEU A 325 29.71 5.19 -5.76
CA LEU A 325 29.61 6.28 -4.79
C LEU A 325 30.67 7.36 -5.05
N LEU A 326 31.90 6.96 -5.40
CA LEU A 326 33.00 7.87 -5.73
C LEU A 326 32.72 8.63 -7.03
N ASP A 327 32.21 7.94 -8.06
CA ASP A 327 31.77 8.54 -9.32
C ASP A 327 30.61 9.54 -9.10
N ALA A 328 29.75 9.28 -8.11
CA ALA A 328 28.68 10.19 -7.68
C ALA A 328 29.16 11.33 -6.74
N GLY A 329 30.47 11.45 -6.50
CA GLY A 329 31.07 12.55 -5.75
C GLY A 329 31.24 12.32 -4.24
N ALA A 330 31.09 11.09 -3.76
CA ALA A 330 31.43 10.74 -2.38
C ALA A 330 32.90 11.04 -2.12
N LYS A 331 33.22 11.63 -0.97
CA LYS A 331 34.61 11.90 -0.58
C LYS A 331 35.12 10.76 0.29
N ALA A 332 36.22 10.16 -0.13
CA ALA A 332 36.96 9.22 0.70
C ALA A 332 37.70 9.98 1.82
N GLN A 333 37.01 10.25 2.93
CA GLN A 333 37.62 10.84 4.13
C GLN A 333 37.90 9.80 5.22
N CYS A 334 37.86 8.51 4.86
CA CYS A 334 38.03 7.40 5.78
C CYS A 334 39.41 7.50 6.47
N GLN A 335 39.42 7.68 7.78
CA GLN A 335 40.65 7.66 8.59
C GLN A 335 40.96 6.23 9.06
N GLY A 336 42.23 5.98 9.41
CA GLY A 336 42.62 4.72 10.04
C GLY A 336 42.51 3.50 9.12
N LYS A 337 42.04 2.37 9.67
CA LYS A 337 42.01 1.07 8.99
C LYS A 337 41.09 1.05 7.75
N GLU A 338 40.05 1.88 7.73
CA GLU A 338 39.12 1.96 6.59
C GLU A 338 39.73 2.71 5.40
N GLY A 339 40.46 3.80 5.64
CA GLY A 339 41.23 4.50 4.59
C GLY A 339 42.33 3.63 4.02
N ALA A 340 43.02 2.88 4.89
CA ALA A 340 44.01 1.88 4.49
C ALA A 340 43.43 0.80 3.57
N ARG A 341 42.27 0.26 3.93
CA ARG A 341 41.55 -0.77 3.18
C ARG A 341 41.09 -0.25 1.82
N LEU A 342 40.57 0.98 1.78
CA LEU A 342 40.19 1.65 0.53
C LEU A 342 41.37 1.80 -0.43
N LEU A 343 42.47 2.39 0.04
CA LEU A 343 43.65 2.62 -0.78
C LEU A 343 44.26 1.31 -1.29
N THR A 344 44.46 0.32 -0.39
CA THR A 344 45.09 -0.95 -0.75
C THR A 344 44.34 -1.68 -1.86
N ASN A 345 43.01 -1.65 -1.82
CA ASN A 345 42.19 -2.36 -2.80
C ASN A 345 42.01 -1.58 -4.11
N LEU A 346 41.92 -0.24 -4.08
CA LEU A 346 41.94 0.58 -5.31
C LEU A 346 43.27 0.42 -6.06
N ILE A 347 44.38 0.31 -5.33
CA ILE A 347 45.71 0.06 -5.89
C ILE A 347 45.78 -1.34 -6.52
N ALA A 348 45.25 -2.37 -5.86
CA ALA A 348 45.25 -3.74 -6.37
C ALA A 348 44.48 -3.87 -7.71
N ASP A 349 43.42 -3.09 -7.90
CA ASP A 349 42.63 -3.07 -9.14
C ASP A 349 43.32 -2.26 -10.25
N GLY A 350 43.90 -1.10 -9.92
CA GLY A 350 44.69 -0.30 -10.87
C GLY A 350 45.84 -1.11 -11.49
N VAL A 351 46.55 -1.90 -10.68
CA VAL A 351 47.64 -2.76 -11.16
C VAL A 351 47.15 -3.87 -12.11
N ASN A 352 45.89 -4.32 -11.99
CA ASN A 352 45.30 -5.31 -12.90
C ASN A 352 44.70 -4.70 -14.18
N ALA A 353 44.31 -3.42 -14.16
CA ALA A 353 43.73 -2.70 -15.30
C ALA A 353 44.76 -1.93 -16.16
N TRP A 354 46.01 -1.76 -15.72
CA TRP A 354 47.02 -0.95 -16.40
C TRP A 354 47.72 -1.68 -17.56
N SER A 355 47.15 -1.54 -18.76
CA SER A 355 47.96 -1.48 -19.99
C SER A 355 48.31 -0.05 -20.42
N ASN A 356 47.80 1.01 -19.78
CA ASN A 356 48.31 2.39 -19.90
C ASN A 356 47.57 3.36 -18.93
N PRO A 357 48.22 3.99 -17.92
CA PRO A 357 47.55 4.95 -17.03
C PRO A 357 47.76 6.39 -17.49
N ASP A 358 46.68 7.15 -17.63
CA ASP A 358 46.76 8.61 -17.56
C ASP A 358 46.85 8.99 -16.07
N THR A 359 47.95 9.61 -15.67
CA THR A 359 48.41 9.70 -14.27
C THR A 359 47.83 10.89 -13.50
N ASN A 360 47.00 11.69 -14.15
CA ASN A 360 46.37 12.86 -13.55
C ASN A 360 45.12 12.51 -12.73
N ASP A 361 44.34 11.51 -13.14
CA ASP A 361 43.11 11.12 -12.43
C ASP A 361 43.37 10.60 -11.02
N LEU A 362 44.43 9.80 -10.83
CA LEU A 362 44.82 9.26 -9.52
C LEU A 362 45.32 10.34 -8.56
N ARG A 363 45.86 11.44 -9.09
CA ARG A 363 46.40 12.54 -8.31
C ARG A 363 45.29 13.45 -7.80
N ASP A 364 44.35 13.79 -8.66
CA ASP A 364 43.14 14.52 -8.28
C ASP A 364 42.28 13.71 -7.28
N TYR A 365 42.32 12.38 -7.38
CA TYR A 365 41.68 11.45 -6.44
C TYR A 365 42.35 11.39 -5.05
N LEU A 366 43.68 11.56 -5.00
CA LEU A 366 44.47 11.53 -3.77
C LEU A 366 44.56 12.90 -3.09
N ASP A 367 44.42 14.01 -3.83
CA ASP A 367 44.40 15.37 -3.30
C ASP A 367 43.17 15.66 -2.41
N GLY A 368 42.17 14.77 -2.42
CA GLY A 368 41.00 14.80 -1.54
C GLY A 368 41.21 14.28 -0.10
N PHE A 369 42.40 13.77 0.24
CA PHE A 369 42.72 13.23 1.57
C PHE A 369 43.55 14.24 2.42
N PRO A 370 42.92 15.15 3.19
CA PRO A 370 43.67 16.01 4.09
C PRO A 370 44.16 15.19 5.28
N ALA A 371 45.48 14.97 5.31
CA ALA A 371 46.23 14.35 6.39
C ALA A 371 45.83 12.89 6.73
N LEU A 372 46.33 11.95 5.93
CA LEU A 372 46.73 10.68 6.53
C LEU A 372 47.88 10.99 7.51
N ASP A 373 47.63 10.86 8.81
CA ASP A 373 48.69 10.81 9.79
C ASP A 373 49.39 9.44 9.64
N LEU A 374 50.36 9.40 8.72
CA LEU A 374 51.07 8.21 8.25
C LEU A 374 51.89 7.51 9.35
N HIS A 375 51.91 8.05 10.57
CA HIS A 375 52.67 7.51 11.70
C HIS A 375 52.02 6.31 12.40
N GLU A 376 50.71 6.07 12.27
CA GLU A 376 50.05 4.92 12.91
C GLU A 376 50.02 3.64 12.05
N PHE A 377 50.52 3.69 10.80
CA PHE A 377 50.44 2.57 9.86
C PHE A 377 51.81 2.13 9.34
N SER A 378 52.54 1.39 10.17
CA SER A 378 53.85 0.80 9.84
C SER A 378 53.83 -0.22 8.68
N GLY A 379 52.64 -0.58 8.14
CA GLY A 379 52.49 -1.49 7.01
C GLY A 379 52.15 -0.83 5.66
N ILE A 380 51.58 0.38 5.65
CA ILE A 380 51.14 1.07 4.41
C ILE A 380 52.26 1.90 3.82
N ASP A 381 53.17 2.38 4.67
CA ASP A 381 54.35 3.14 4.26
C ASP A 381 55.19 2.33 3.25
N ALA A 382 55.29 1.01 3.42
CA ALA A 382 55.94 0.12 2.44
C ALA A 382 55.19 0.07 1.09
N THR A 383 53.87 0.09 1.09
CA THR A 383 53.02 -0.01 -0.11
C THR A 383 52.97 1.31 -0.89
N ILE A 384 52.89 2.44 -0.18
CA ILE A 384 52.99 3.79 -0.77
C ILE A 384 54.41 4.06 -1.28
N GLN A 385 55.46 3.66 -0.54
CA GLN A 385 56.85 3.74 -1.01
C GLN A 385 57.10 2.80 -2.20
N LEU A 386 56.47 1.63 -2.26
CA LEU A 386 56.51 0.74 -3.43
C LEU A 386 55.83 1.38 -4.65
N LEU A 387 54.71 2.09 -4.48
CA LEU A 387 54.03 2.82 -5.55
C LEU A 387 54.81 4.04 -6.04
N ILE A 388 55.36 4.86 -5.14
CA ILE A 388 56.25 5.97 -5.49
C ILE A 388 57.53 5.43 -6.15
N GLY A 389 58.02 4.27 -5.71
CA GLY A 389 59.14 3.54 -6.30
C GLY A 389 58.85 2.97 -7.70
N CYS A 390 57.62 2.51 -7.96
CA CYS A 390 57.19 2.06 -9.28
C CYS A 390 56.95 3.23 -10.24
N LEU A 391 56.34 4.33 -9.76
CA LEU A 391 56.12 5.57 -10.53
C LEU A 391 57.42 6.29 -10.91
N SER A 392 58.46 6.22 -10.08
CA SER A 392 59.77 6.78 -10.39
C SER A 392 60.59 5.94 -11.39
N ARG A 393 60.29 4.64 -11.55
CA ARG A 393 60.93 3.75 -12.54
C ARG A 393 60.32 3.85 -13.93
N LEU A 394 59.06 4.30 -14.04
CA LEU A 394 58.38 4.57 -15.31
C LEU A 394 58.74 5.93 -15.93
N ARG A 395 59.60 6.72 -15.27
CA ARG A 395 60.00 8.07 -15.69
C ARG A 395 61.44 8.18 -16.24
N ARG A 396 62.05 7.06 -16.65
CA ARG A 396 63.34 7.05 -17.35
C ARG A 396 63.19 7.04 -18.87
#